data_AF-A0A973DEC0-F1
#
_entry.id   AF-A0A973DEC0-F1
#
_cell.length_a   1.000
_cell.length_b   1.000
_cell.length_c   1.000
_cell.angle_alpha   90.00
_cell.angle_beta   90.00
_cell.angle_gamma   90.00
#
_symmetry.space_group_name_H-M   'P 1'
#
loop_
_entity.id
_entity.type
_entity.pdbx_description
1 polymer ?
#
loop_
_entity_poly.entity_id
_entity_poly.type
_entity_poly.pdbx_seq_one_letter_code
_entity_poly.pdbx_strand_id
1 'polypeptide(L)'
;MKKVAVIGSGIAGLSCAHLLHKHYDVTVFEKNDYIGGHTATIDVKVDGVEYAVDTGFIVFNDRTYPYFEKLLKRLGVERQKTQMSFSVHNEQTGFEYN
;
A
#
# COMPACT_ATOMS: atom_id res chain seq x y z
N MET A 1 5.82 16.00 26.76
CA MET A 1 5.24 15.11 25.72
C MET A 1 5.88 13.73 25.85
N LYS A 2 5.13 12.64 25.80
CA LYS A 2 5.70 11.27 25.90
C LYS A 2 6.34 10.89 24.56
N LYS A 3 7.44 10.13 24.59
CA LYS A 3 8.13 9.62 23.40
C LYS A 3 7.60 8.23 23.02
N VAL A 4 7.42 7.99 21.72
CA VAL A 4 6.95 6.71 21.17
C VAL A 4 7.87 6.29 20.02
N ALA A 5 8.33 5.04 20.05
CA ALA A 5 9.03 4.42 18.95
C ALA A 5 8.07 3.52 18.16
N VAL A 6 8.04 3.67 16.83
CA VAL A 6 7.35 2.78 15.90
C VAL A 6 8.40 2.01 15.12
N ILE A 7 8.37 0.68 15.18
CA ILE A 7 9.31 -0.19 14.48
C ILE A 7 8.66 -0.72 13.20
N GLY A 8 9.21 -0.35 12.05
CA GLY A 8 8.71 -0.64 10.71
C GLY A 8 7.92 0.53 10.11
N SER A 9 8.23 0.85 8.86
CA SER A 9 7.58 1.91 8.06
C SER A 9 6.63 1.37 6.99
N GLY A 10 6.11 0.15 7.16
CA GLY A 10 4.98 -0.33 6.36
C GLY A 10 3.70 0.47 6.62
N ILE A 11 2.65 0.22 5.84
CA ILE A 11 1.36 0.94 5.94
C ILE A 11 0.80 0.99 7.37
N ALA A 12 0.95 -0.08 8.15
CA ALA A 12 0.52 -0.13 9.55
C ALA A 12 1.34 0.82 10.44
N GLY A 13 2.67 0.80 10.32
CA GLY A 13 3.58 1.65 11.10
C GLY A 13 3.40 3.13 10.77
N LEU A 14 3.33 3.47 9.47
CA LEU A 14 3.10 4.84 9.02
C LEU A 14 1.71 5.35 9.43
N SER A 15 0.67 4.52 9.34
CA SER A 15 -0.67 4.91 9.81
C SER A 15 -0.69 5.15 11.32
N CYS A 16 -0.01 4.30 12.10
CA CYS A 16 0.14 4.47 13.54
C CYS A 16 0.87 5.78 13.87
N ALA A 17 2.03 6.02 13.26
CA ALA A 17 2.81 7.24 13.45
C ALA A 17 2.02 8.49 13.06
N HIS A 18 1.32 8.46 11.92
CA HIS A 18 0.48 9.57 11.44
C HIS A 18 -0.64 9.94 12.41
N LEU A 19 -1.23 8.96 13.12
CA LEU A 19 -2.25 9.25 14.11
C LEU A 19 -1.66 9.73 15.45
N LEU A 20 -0.54 9.13 15.89
CA LEU A 20 0.06 9.42 17.19
C LEU A 20 0.84 10.74 17.25
N HIS A 21 1.41 11.22 16.14
CA HIS A 21 2.29 12.41 16.14
C HIS A 21 1.62 13.69 16.67
N LYS A 22 0.28 13.73 16.71
CA LYS A 22 -0.49 14.86 17.26
C LYS A 22 -0.42 14.98 18.78
N HIS A 23 -0.03 13.91 19.47
CA HIS A 23 -0.07 13.81 20.93
C HIS A 23 1.26 13.33 21.53
N TYR A 24 2.15 12.76 20.72
CA TYR A 24 3.39 12.14 21.14
C TYR A 24 4.57 12.61 20.27
N ASP A 25 5.77 12.57 20.83
CA ASP A 25 7.02 12.71 20.09
C ASP A 25 7.36 11.35 19.48
N VAL A 26 7.11 11.18 18.18
CA VAL A 26 7.16 9.89 17.49
C VAL A 26 8.46 9.75 16.71
N THR A 27 9.18 8.64 16.91
CA THR A 27 10.31 8.23 16.07
C THR A 27 9.96 6.93 15.36
N VAL A 28 10.14 6.88 14.04
CA VAL A 28 9.94 5.67 13.23
C VAL A 28 11.29 5.08 12.87
N PHE A 29 11.46 3.77 13.07
CA PHE A 29 12.66 3.03 12.70
C PHE A 29 12.33 2.08 11.55
N GLU A 30 13.08 2.17 10.47
CA GLU A 30 12.98 1.28 9.31
C GLU A 30 14.34 0.61 9.08
N LYS A 31 14.31 -0.67 8.70
CA LYS A 31 15.51 -1.43 8.38
C LYS A 31 16.03 -1.07 6.99
N ASN A 32 15.12 -0.83 6.05
CA ASN A 32 15.45 -0.50 4.66
C ASN A 32 15.82 0.98 4.49
N ASP A 33 16.36 1.30 3.33
CA ASP A 33 16.64 2.67 2.87
C ASP A 33 15.43 3.37 2.22
N TYR A 34 14.28 2.70 2.21
CA TYR A 34 13.00 3.21 1.70
C TYR A 34 11.86 2.93 2.69
N ILE A 35 10.78 3.71 2.57
CA ILE A 35 9.56 3.55 3.37
C ILE A 35 8.47 2.81 2.60
N GLY A 36 7.46 2.30 3.32
CA GLY A 36 6.26 1.71 2.72
C GLY A 36 6.24 0.18 2.74
N GLY A 37 7.39 -0.49 2.74
CA GLY A 37 7.45 -1.95 2.79
C GLY A 37 6.74 -2.58 1.58
N HIS A 38 5.60 -3.25 1.80
CA HIS A 38 4.82 -3.87 0.73
C HIS A 38 3.95 -2.88 -0.08
N THR A 39 3.72 -1.67 0.43
CA THR A 39 3.26 -0.54 -0.41
C THR A 39 4.48 0.03 -1.12
N ALA A 40 4.74 -0.47 -2.33
CA ALA A 40 5.96 -0.21 -3.09
C ALA A 40 5.61 0.10 -4.55
N THR A 41 5.98 1.31 -4.96
CA THR A 41 5.89 1.80 -6.34
C THR A 41 7.31 2.03 -6.85
N ILE A 42 7.63 1.53 -8.04
CA ILE A 42 8.92 1.74 -8.68
C ILE A 42 8.73 2.54 -9.98
N ASP A 43 9.62 3.49 -10.22
CA ASP A 43 9.64 4.21 -11.49
C ASP A 43 10.42 3.39 -12.52
N VAL A 44 9.79 3.12 -13.67
CA VAL A 44 10.39 2.38 -14.80
C VAL A 44 10.27 3.19 -16.08
N LYS A 45 11.24 3.00 -16.99
CA LYS A 45 11.26 3.65 -18.29
C LYS A 45 11.20 2.64 -19.42
N VAL A 46 10.19 2.75 -20.28
CA VAL A 46 9.99 1.87 -21.44
C VAL A 46 9.79 2.75 -22.67
N ASP A 47 10.61 2.54 -23.72
CA ASP A 47 10.57 3.30 -24.98
C ASP A 47 10.57 4.84 -24.79
N GLY A 48 11.26 5.31 -23.76
CA GLY A 48 11.35 6.74 -23.43
C GLY A 48 10.23 7.27 -22.54
N VAL A 49 9.19 6.47 -22.26
CA VAL A 49 8.05 6.82 -21.41
C VAL A 49 8.29 6.35 -19.97
N GLU A 50 8.00 7.21 -19.00
CA GLU A 50 8.12 6.91 -17.56
C GLU A 50 6.80 6.37 -17.01
N TYR A 51 6.89 5.35 -16.17
CA TYR A 51 5.77 4.70 -15.51
C TYR A 51 6.06 4.50 -14.03
N ALA A 52 5.06 4.76 -13.19
CA ALA A 52 5.06 4.37 -11.79
C ALA A 52 4.35 3.02 -11.67
N VAL A 53 5.08 1.96 -11.31
CA VAL A 53 4.57 0.57 -11.26
C VAL A 53 4.52 0.09 -9.83
N ASP A 54 3.31 -0.22 -9.36
CA ASP A 54 3.13 -0.85 -8.06
C ASP A 54 3.54 -2.33 -8.12
N THR A 55 4.43 -2.75 -7.22
CA THR A 55 5.02 -4.11 -7.21
C THR A 55 4.54 -4.98 -6.05
N GLY A 56 3.83 -4.39 -5.09
CA GLY A 56 3.29 -5.09 -3.94
C GLY A 56 1.78 -4.90 -3.82
N PHE A 57 1.37 -3.90 -3.03
CA PHE A 57 -0.04 -3.55 -2.89
C PHE A 57 -0.53 -2.69 -4.06
N ILE A 58 -1.38 -3.26 -4.93
CA ILE A 58 -1.78 -2.62 -6.19
C ILE A 58 -3.29 -2.30 -6.29
N VAL A 59 -4.13 -2.92 -5.46
CA VAL A 59 -5.60 -2.76 -5.52
C VAL A 59 -6.25 -2.91 -4.16
N PHE A 60 -7.38 -2.22 -3.98
CA PHE A 60 -8.29 -2.37 -2.84
C PHE A 60 -9.75 -2.29 -3.30
N ASN A 61 -10.70 -2.62 -2.42
CA ASN A 61 -12.14 -2.46 -2.66
C ASN A 61 -12.84 -1.75 -1.49
N ASP A 62 -13.96 -1.10 -1.80
CA ASP A 62 -14.76 -0.33 -0.83
C ASP A 62 -15.41 -1.19 0.26
N ARG A 63 -15.69 -2.47 -0.03
CA ARG A 63 -16.29 -3.41 0.92
C ARG A 63 -15.36 -3.80 2.07
N THR A 64 -14.07 -4.00 1.81
CA THR A 64 -13.12 -4.56 2.79
C THR A 64 -12.10 -3.55 3.31
N TYR A 65 -11.99 -2.37 2.70
CA TYR A 65 -11.01 -1.34 3.06
C TYR A 65 -11.63 0.02 3.50
N PRO A 66 -12.68 0.04 4.33
CA PRO A 66 -13.36 1.30 4.67
C PRO A 66 -12.47 2.31 5.42
N TYR A 67 -11.48 1.84 6.19
CA TYR A 67 -10.54 2.72 6.89
C TYR A 67 -9.43 3.23 5.97
N PHE A 68 -9.01 2.43 4.99
CA PHE A 68 -8.04 2.87 4.00
C PHE A 68 -8.65 3.95 3.11
N GLU A 69 -9.91 3.81 2.69
CA GLU A 69 -10.61 4.88 1.94
C GLU A 69 -10.68 6.19 2.73
N LYS A 70 -10.96 6.11 4.05
CA LYS A 70 -10.93 7.29 4.92
C LYS A 70 -9.53 7.91 4.99
N LEU A 71 -8.48 7.10 5.02
CA LEU A 71 -7.10 7.56 5.01
C LEU A 71 -6.78 8.27 3.68
N LEU A 72 -7.07 7.65 2.53
CA LEU A 72 -6.85 8.25 1.22
C LEU A 72 -7.60 9.58 1.07
N LYS A 73 -8.87 9.62 1.47
CA LYS A 73 -9.68 10.84 1.48
C LYS A 73 -9.06 11.94 2.36
N ARG A 74 -8.53 11.58 3.53
CA ARG A 74 -7.87 12.53 4.42
C ARG A 74 -6.57 13.08 3.83
N LEU A 75 -5.84 12.25 3.10
CA LEU A 75 -4.60 12.62 2.43
C LEU A 75 -4.83 13.31 1.08
N GLY A 76 -6.06 13.36 0.58
CA GLY A 76 -6.39 13.92 -0.73
C GLY A 76 -5.91 13.04 -1.90
N VAL A 77 -5.73 11.74 -1.67
CA VAL A 77 -5.27 10.80 -2.71
C VAL A 77 -6.46 10.24 -3.47
N GLU A 78 -6.43 10.41 -4.79
CA GLU A 78 -7.47 9.90 -5.68
C GLU A 78 -7.33 8.40 -5.92
N ARG A 79 -8.44 7.76 -6.29
CA ARG A 79 -8.49 6.33 -6.65
C ARG A 79 -8.93 6.18 -8.09
N GLN A 80 -8.33 5.23 -8.79
CA GLN A 80 -8.74 4.85 -10.15
C GLN A 80 -9.65 3.62 -10.10
N LYS A 81 -10.77 3.67 -10.82
CA LYS A 81 -11.60 2.48 -11.01
C LYS A 81 -10.85 1.48 -11.90
N THR A 82 -10.78 0.23 -11.45
CA THR A 82 -10.19 -0.87 -12.22
C THR A 82 -11.02 -2.13 -12.03
N GLN A 83 -10.87 -3.09 -12.93
CA GLN A 83 -11.40 -4.44 -12.78
C GLN A 83 -10.24 -5.39 -12.50
N MET A 84 -10.42 -6.20 -11.46
CA MET A 84 -9.60 -7.38 -11.23
C MET A 84 -10.52 -8.59 -11.15
N SER A 85 -10.18 -9.64 -11.88
CA SER A 85 -10.77 -10.97 -11.75
C SER A 85 -9.72 -11.95 -11.23
N PHE A 86 -10.19 -13.12 -10.83
CA PHE A 86 -9.33 -14.21 -10.43
C PHE A 86 -9.46 -15.31 -11.48
N SER A 87 -8.35 -15.71 -12.08
CA SER A 87 -8.32 -16.86 -12.98
C SER A 87 -7.51 -18.00 -12.38
N VAL A 88 -7.98 -19.22 -12.58
CA VAL A 88 -7.22 -20.44 -12.26
C VAL A 88 -7.25 -21.38 -13.46
N HIS A 89 -6.07 -21.94 -13.77
CA HIS A 89 -5.91 -23.04 -14.71
C HIS A 89 -5.26 -24.20 -13.95
N ASN A 90 -5.91 -25.37 -13.95
CA ASN A 90 -5.39 -26.59 -13.35
C ASN A 90 -5.00 -27.56 -14.46
N GLU A 91 -3.71 -27.69 -14.71
CA GLU A 91 -3.17 -28.56 -15.77
C GLU A 91 -3.49 -30.05 -15.56
N GLN A 92 -3.64 -30.51 -14.31
CA GLN A 92 -3.88 -31.94 -14.01
C GLN A 92 -5.30 -32.36 -14.35
N THR A 93 -6.28 -31.49 -14.11
CA THR A 93 -7.70 -31.78 -14.35
C THR A 93 -8.23 -31.14 -15.64
N GLY A 94 -7.47 -30.22 -16.25
CA GLY A 94 -7.92 -29.37 -17.34
C GLY A 94 -8.98 -28.34 -16.92
N PHE A 95 -9.14 -28.08 -15.61
CA PHE A 95 -10.14 -27.13 -15.11
C PHE A 95 -9.70 -25.69 -15.33
N GLU A 96 -10.60 -24.87 -15.89
CA GLU A 96 -10.40 -23.44 -16.09
C GLU A 96 -11.55 -22.63 -15.49
N TYR A 97 -11.21 -21.51 -14.87
CA TYR A 97 -12.16 -20.53 -14.32
C TYR A 97 -11.60 -19.11 -14.49
N ASN A 98 -12.49 -18.14 -14.81
CA ASN A 98 -12.21 -16.70 -14.87
C ASN A 98 -13.41 -15.90 -14.32
#